data_AF-A0A480VFT7-F1
#
_entry.id   AF-A0A480VFT7-F1
#
_cell.length_a   1.000
_cell.length_b   1.000
_cell.length_c   1.000
_cell.angle_alpha   90.00
_cell.angle_beta   90.00
_cell.angle_gamma   90.00
#
_symmetry.space_group_name_H-M   'P 1'
#
loop_
_entity.id
_entity.type
_entity.pdbx_description
1 polymer ?
#
loop_
_entity_poly.entity_id
_entity_poly.type
_entity_poly.pdbx_seq_one_letter_code
_entity_poly.pdbx_strand_id
1 'polypeptide(L)'
;MTDYGEEQRNELEALESIYPDSFTVLSENPPSFTITVTSEAGENDETVQTTLKFTYSEKYPDEAPLYEIFSQLNLEDNDVSDILQLLALQAEENLGMVMIFSDSCARKIKIGQIKTRREEEKKHKKKQRKLKGNYSMALL
;
A
#
# COMPACT_ATOMS: atom_id res chain seq x y z
N MET A 1 28.11 0.07 -18.39
CA MET A 1 27.38 1.33 -18.15
C MET A 1 25.95 0.89 -18.00
N THR A 2 25.36 1.01 -16.81
CA THR A 2 23.98 0.62 -16.57
C THR A 2 23.09 1.57 -17.36
N ASP A 3 22.25 1.04 -18.24
CA ASP A 3 21.26 1.85 -18.95
C ASP A 3 20.01 1.96 -18.08
N TYR A 4 20.03 2.93 -17.16
CA TYR A 4 18.93 3.20 -16.25
C TYR A 4 17.60 3.46 -16.99
N GLY A 5 17.66 4.08 -18.17
CA GLY A 5 16.46 4.37 -18.96
C GLY A 5 15.86 3.12 -19.61
N GLU A 6 16.67 2.13 -19.97
CA GLU A 6 16.17 0.82 -20.40
C GLU A 6 15.55 0.04 -19.24
N GLU A 7 16.21 -0.01 -18.08
CA GLU A 7 15.68 -0.71 -16.89
C GLU A 7 14.36 -0.11 -16.40
N GLN A 8 14.26 1.21 -16.33
CA GLN A 8 13.03 1.92 -15.95
C GLN A 8 11.87 1.61 -16.90
N ARG A 9 12.13 1.58 -18.22
CA ARG A 9 11.09 1.25 -19.21
C ARG A 9 10.64 -0.20 -19.11
N ASN A 10 11.58 -1.13 -18.99
CA ASN A 10 11.27 -2.55 -18.83
C ASN A 10 10.45 -2.82 -17.57
N GLU A 11 10.79 -2.17 -16.44
CA GLU A 11 10.00 -2.28 -15.22
C GLU A 11 8.61 -1.65 -15.37
N LEU A 12 8.50 -0.49 -16.01
CA LEU A 12 7.24 0.19 -16.22
C LEU A 12 6.26 -0.63 -17.07
N GLU A 13 6.73 -1.21 -18.17
CA GLU A 13 5.94 -2.13 -19.01
C GLU A 13 5.50 -3.38 -18.22
N ALA A 14 6.40 -3.93 -17.39
CA ALA A 14 6.06 -5.06 -16.53
C ALA A 14 4.97 -4.69 -15.51
N LEU A 15 5.07 -3.51 -14.88
CA LEU A 15 4.08 -3.03 -13.90
C LEU A 15 2.71 -2.76 -14.54
N GLU A 16 2.67 -2.21 -15.74
CA GLU A 16 1.44 -2.02 -16.50
C GLU A 16 0.75 -3.36 -16.79
N SER A 17 1.52 -4.40 -17.12
CA SER A 17 1.01 -5.76 -17.36
C SER A 17 0.55 -6.46 -16.08
N ILE A 18 1.24 -6.26 -14.95
CA ILE A 18 0.91 -6.88 -13.66
C ILE A 18 -0.29 -6.20 -13.00
N TYR A 19 -0.45 -4.88 -13.17
CA TYR A 19 -1.47 -4.07 -12.50
C TYR A 19 -2.32 -3.26 -13.47
N PRO A 20 -2.97 -3.87 -14.48
CA PRO A 20 -3.66 -3.14 -15.54
C PRO A 20 -4.78 -2.21 -15.03
N ASP A 21 -5.46 -2.61 -13.96
CA ASP A 21 -6.59 -1.86 -13.38
C ASP A 21 -6.16 -0.88 -12.28
N SER A 22 -4.89 -0.92 -11.86
CA SER A 22 -4.40 -0.23 -10.66
C SER A 22 -3.17 0.63 -10.91
N PHE A 23 -2.58 0.53 -12.09
CA PHE A 23 -1.44 1.32 -12.54
C PHE A 23 -1.90 2.47 -13.44
N THR A 24 -1.30 3.64 -13.29
CA THR A 24 -1.61 4.79 -14.15
C THR A 24 -0.36 5.64 -14.34
N VAL A 25 0.05 5.83 -15.59
CA VAL A 25 1.15 6.74 -15.94
C VAL A 25 0.70 8.19 -15.80
N LEU A 26 1.49 9.01 -15.12
CA LEU A 26 1.24 10.44 -14.94
C LEU A 26 2.12 11.31 -15.86
N SER A 27 3.39 10.94 -16.02
CA SER A 27 4.36 11.68 -16.83
C SER A 27 5.44 10.76 -17.35
N GLU A 28 6.01 11.07 -18.51
CA GLU A 28 7.17 10.37 -19.08
C GLU A 28 8.50 11.09 -18.76
N ASN A 29 8.45 12.35 -18.32
CA ASN A 29 9.66 13.12 -18.00
C ASN A 29 9.43 14.15 -16.87
N PRO A 30 9.99 13.92 -15.66
CA PRO A 30 10.55 12.65 -15.20
C PRO A 30 9.47 11.55 -15.18
N PRO A 31 9.82 10.28 -15.46
CA PRO A 31 8.86 9.19 -15.45
C PRO A 31 8.16 9.11 -14.09
N SER A 32 6.84 9.24 -14.11
CA SER A 32 6.00 9.31 -12.92
C SER A 32 4.74 8.49 -13.15
N PHE A 33 4.33 7.71 -12.17
CA PHE A 33 3.12 6.89 -12.25
C PHE A 33 2.53 6.66 -10.86
N THR A 34 1.30 6.20 -10.81
CA THR A 34 0.63 5.81 -9.57
C THR A 34 0.28 4.34 -9.57
N ILE A 35 0.41 3.72 -8.40
CA ILE A 35 -0.12 2.38 -8.13
C ILE A 35 -1.13 2.50 -7.01
N THR A 36 -2.36 2.07 -7.32
CA THR A 36 -3.46 1.94 -6.38
C THR A 36 -3.44 0.56 -5.77
N VAL A 37 -3.55 0.48 -4.45
CA VAL A 37 -3.71 -0.79 -3.73
C VAL A 37 -4.99 -0.71 -2.93
N THR A 38 -5.91 -1.60 -3.25
CA THR A 38 -7.21 -1.73 -2.58
C THR A 38 -7.29 -3.09 -1.90
N SER A 39 -7.71 -3.11 -0.63
CA SER A 39 -8.02 -4.35 0.06
C SER A 39 -9.26 -5.01 -0.52
N GLU A 40 -9.41 -6.31 -0.35
CA GLU A 40 -10.69 -6.98 -0.59
C GLU A 40 -11.83 -6.30 0.19
N ALA A 41 -13.07 -6.40 -0.30
CA ALA A 41 -14.25 -5.90 0.41
C ALA A 41 -14.42 -6.63 1.76
N GLY A 42 -14.72 -5.90 2.83
CA GLY A 42 -15.04 -6.47 4.15
C GLY A 42 -16.51 -6.88 4.29
N GLU A 43 -16.91 -7.32 5.49
CA GLU A 43 -18.29 -7.73 5.84
C GLU A 43 -19.37 -6.66 5.55
N ASN A 44 -18.99 -5.38 5.43
CA ASN A 44 -19.87 -4.24 5.16
C ASN A 44 -19.59 -3.55 3.82
N ASP A 45 -18.89 -4.21 2.89
CA ASP A 45 -18.38 -3.58 1.66
C ASP A 45 -17.37 -2.44 1.93
N GLU A 46 -16.84 -2.38 3.16
CA GLU A 46 -15.76 -1.46 3.52
C GLU A 46 -14.43 -1.97 2.91
N THR A 47 -13.81 -1.14 2.08
CA THR A 47 -12.47 -1.36 1.53
C THR A 47 -11.48 -0.35 2.10
N VAL A 48 -10.22 -0.75 2.19
CA VAL A 48 -9.11 0.13 2.54
C VAL A 48 -8.28 0.32 1.28
N GLN A 49 -7.99 1.57 0.91
CA GLN A 49 -7.26 1.86 -0.31
C GLN A 49 -6.17 2.91 -0.07
N THR A 50 -5.05 2.75 -0.76
CA THR A 50 -4.02 3.77 -0.86
C THR A 50 -3.51 3.84 -2.28
N THR A 51 -3.22 5.04 -2.74
CA THR A 51 -2.61 5.32 -4.03
C THR A 51 -1.30 6.00 -3.76
N LEU A 52 -0.18 5.38 -4.14
CA LEU A 52 1.10 6.09 -4.12
C LEU A 52 1.53 6.43 -5.52
N LYS A 53 2.09 7.63 -5.62
CA LYS A 53 2.78 8.13 -6.79
C LYS A 53 4.26 7.79 -6.62
N PHE A 54 4.84 7.22 -7.65
CA PHE A 54 6.28 7.00 -7.79
C PHE A 54 6.82 7.93 -8.88
N THR A 55 8.02 8.45 -8.67
CA THR A 55 8.78 9.22 -9.66
C THR A 55 10.19 8.64 -9.72
N TYR A 56 10.59 8.17 -10.90
CA TYR A 56 11.94 7.65 -11.09
C TYR A 56 12.98 8.76 -10.95
N SER A 57 14.08 8.44 -10.27
CA SER A 57 15.27 9.28 -10.25
C SER A 57 16.14 8.96 -11.47
N GLU A 58 17.04 9.87 -11.86
CA GLU A 58 17.95 9.67 -12.99
C GLU A 58 18.89 8.47 -12.82
N LYS A 59 19.09 8.02 -11.57
CA LYS A 59 19.98 6.93 -11.20
C LYS A 59 19.24 5.69 -10.69
N TYR A 60 17.91 5.67 -10.73
CA TYR A 60 17.16 4.47 -10.38
C TYR A 60 17.54 3.32 -11.33
N PRO A 61 17.83 2.09 -10.82
CA PRO A 61 17.57 1.59 -9.46
C PRO A 61 18.70 1.73 -8.42
N ASP A 62 19.82 2.38 -8.75
CA ASP A 62 20.92 2.62 -7.79
C ASP A 62 20.55 3.65 -6.71
N GLU A 63 19.63 4.57 -7.03
CA GLU A 63 18.99 5.47 -6.07
C GLU A 63 17.50 5.16 -5.98
N ALA A 64 16.95 5.17 -4.76
CA ALA A 64 15.53 4.94 -4.52
C ALA A 64 14.66 5.94 -5.30
N PRO A 65 13.48 5.51 -5.79
CA PRO A 65 12.54 6.41 -6.43
C PRO A 65 11.91 7.34 -5.39
N LEU A 66 11.43 8.50 -5.82
CA LEU A 66 10.60 9.35 -4.97
C LEU A 66 9.20 8.75 -4.90
N TYR A 67 8.68 8.57 -3.70
CA TYR A 67 7.32 8.09 -3.47
C TYR A 67 6.52 9.04 -2.58
N GLU A 68 5.27 9.28 -2.96
CA GLU A 68 4.35 10.20 -2.30
C GLU A 68 2.97 9.56 -2.19
N ILE A 69 2.22 9.86 -1.12
CA ILE A 69 0.81 9.46 -1.02
C ILE A 69 -0.02 10.39 -1.88
N PHE A 70 -0.59 9.83 -2.93
CA PHE A 70 -1.49 10.55 -3.83
C PHE A 70 -2.92 10.60 -3.27
N SER A 71 -3.40 9.47 -2.73
CA SER A 71 -4.68 9.41 -2.03
C SER A 71 -4.77 8.24 -1.06
N GLN A 72 -5.62 8.36 -0.05
CA GLN A 72 -5.89 7.29 0.90
C GLN A 72 -7.39 7.24 1.20
N LEU A 73 -7.93 6.04 1.41
CA LEU A 73 -9.33 5.79 1.77
C LEU A 73 -9.37 4.81 2.93
N ASN A 74 -10.10 5.17 3.98
CA ASN A 74 -10.24 4.38 5.20
C ASN A 74 -8.88 4.00 5.82
N LEU A 75 -7.84 4.84 5.66
CA LEU A 75 -6.55 4.70 6.34
C LEU A 75 -6.35 5.87 7.30
N GLU A 76 -5.82 5.57 8.48
CA GLU A 76 -5.42 6.59 9.45
C GLU A 76 -3.98 7.02 9.19
N ASP A 77 -3.60 8.23 9.62
CA ASP A 77 -2.25 8.77 9.38
C ASP A 77 -1.14 7.88 9.98
N ASN A 78 -1.41 7.20 11.10
CA ASN A 78 -0.48 6.22 11.66
C ASN A 78 -0.29 5.00 10.74
N ASP A 79 -1.38 4.46 10.18
CA ASP A 79 -1.31 3.32 9.25
C ASP A 79 -0.52 3.69 7.98
N VAL A 80 -0.65 4.94 7.55
CA VAL A 80 0.03 5.50 6.37
C VAL A 80 1.51 5.73 6.65
N SER A 81 1.85 6.28 7.81
CA SER A 81 3.24 6.42 8.26
C SER A 81 3.94 5.07 8.34
N ASP A 82 3.27 4.04 8.86
CA ASP A 82 3.76 2.67 8.91
C ASP A 82 4.04 2.10 7.50
N ILE A 83 3.15 2.38 6.53
CA ILE A 83 3.33 1.96 5.13
C ILE A 83 4.54 2.66 4.51
N LEU A 84 4.68 3.97 4.71
CA LEU A 84 5.84 4.72 4.21
C LEU A 84 7.15 4.23 4.83
N GLN A 85 7.17 3.94 6.13
CA GLN A 85 8.36 3.43 6.80
C GLN A 85 8.76 2.04 6.27
N LEU A 86 7.78 1.16 6.02
CA LEU A 86 8.03 -0.15 5.41
C LEU A 86 8.63 0.00 4.01
N LEU A 87 8.09 0.91 3.19
CA LEU A 87 8.60 1.19 1.85
C LEU A 87 10.01 1.76 1.89
N ALA A 88 10.31 2.66 2.82
CA ALA A 88 11.65 3.21 2.99
C ALA A 88 12.68 2.11 3.31
N LEU A 89 12.35 1.19 4.22
CA LEU A 89 13.21 0.06 4.56
C LEU A 89 13.44 -0.85 3.36
N GLN A 90 12.38 -1.20 2.62
CA GLN A 90 12.52 -2.04 1.43
C GLN A 90 13.29 -1.35 0.31
N ALA A 91 13.12 -0.04 0.15
CA ALA A 91 13.88 0.74 -0.80
C ALA A 91 15.37 0.66 -0.52
N GLU A 92 15.77 0.84 0.74
CA GLU A 92 17.16 0.74 1.17
C GLU A 92 17.73 -0.68 1.00
N GLU A 93 16.94 -1.72 1.31
CA GLU A 93 17.36 -3.12 1.19
C GLU A 93 17.50 -3.59 -0.28
N ASN A 94 16.75 -2.99 -1.21
CA ASN A 94 16.72 -3.39 -2.61
C ASN A 94 17.43 -2.41 -3.55
N LEU A 95 18.22 -1.46 -3.02
CA LEU A 95 19.05 -0.58 -3.85
C LEU A 95 19.96 -1.38 -4.79
N GLY A 96 20.06 -0.93 -6.04
CA GLY A 96 20.84 -1.57 -7.09
C GLY A 96 20.07 -2.63 -7.89
N MET A 97 18.76 -2.80 -7.64
CA MET A 97 17.84 -3.59 -8.48
C MET A 97 16.44 -2.96 -8.54
N VAL A 98 15.73 -3.18 -9.64
CA VAL A 98 14.33 -2.78 -9.81
C VAL A 98 13.45 -3.31 -8.66
N MET A 99 12.82 -2.39 -7.93
CA MET A 99 12.25 -2.63 -6.59
C MET A 99 10.75 -2.27 -6.46
N ILE A 100 10.13 -1.66 -7.47
CA ILE A 100 8.76 -1.14 -7.34
C ILE A 100 7.73 -2.28 -7.23
N PHE A 101 8.02 -3.45 -7.82
CA PHE A 101 7.21 -4.64 -7.61
C PHE A 101 7.23 -5.12 -6.14
N SER A 102 8.40 -5.13 -5.51
CA SER A 102 8.57 -5.52 -4.09
C SER A 102 7.80 -4.57 -3.17
N ASP A 103 7.88 -3.28 -3.45
CA ASP A 103 7.15 -2.22 -2.74
C ASP A 103 5.63 -2.38 -2.86
N SER A 104 5.13 -2.68 -4.07
CA SER A 104 3.71 -2.93 -4.32
C SER A 104 3.21 -4.15 -3.54
N CYS A 105 4.03 -5.21 -3.48
CA CYS A 105 3.71 -6.43 -2.77
C CYS A 105 3.64 -6.22 -1.24
N ALA A 106 4.63 -5.54 -0.67
CA ALA A 106 4.63 -5.25 0.76
C ALA A 106 3.48 -4.35 1.19
N ARG A 107 3.09 -3.40 0.34
CA ARG A 107 1.93 -2.55 0.59
C ARG A 107 0.64 -3.35 0.61
N LYS A 108 0.45 -4.27 -0.33
CA LYS A 108 -0.68 -5.22 -0.32
C LYS A 108 -0.72 -6.01 0.99
N ILE A 109 0.41 -6.54 1.44
CA ILE A 109 0.53 -7.29 2.69
C ILE A 109 0.13 -6.41 3.90
N LYS A 110 0.69 -5.22 4.02
CA LYS A 110 0.44 -4.31 5.16
C LYS A 110 -1.03 -3.86 5.20
N ILE A 111 -1.63 -3.53 4.06
CA ILE A 111 -3.06 -3.18 3.98
C ILE A 111 -3.94 -4.36 4.42
N GLY A 112 -3.60 -5.58 4.00
CA GLY A 112 -4.26 -6.80 4.47
C GLY A 112 -4.18 -6.94 5.99
N GLN A 113 -3.01 -6.72 6.60
CA GLN A 113 -2.83 -6.78 8.05
C GLN A 113 -3.67 -5.72 8.80
N ILE A 114 -3.69 -4.48 8.30
CA ILE A 114 -4.49 -3.38 8.88
C ILE A 114 -5.98 -3.75 8.87
N LYS A 115 -6.46 -4.31 7.76
CA LYS A 115 -7.85 -4.77 7.65
C LYS A 115 -8.17 -5.86 8.68
N THR A 116 -7.34 -6.91 8.76
CA THR A 116 -7.54 -8.02 9.71
C THR A 116 -7.58 -7.51 11.16
N ARG A 117 -6.64 -6.63 11.56
CA ARG A 117 -6.62 -6.03 12.90
C ARG A 117 -7.93 -5.30 13.21
N ARG A 118 -8.45 -4.50 12.28
CA ARG A 118 -9.71 -3.75 12.46
C ARG A 118 -10.92 -4.66 12.59
N GLU A 119 -11.00 -5.73 11.81
CA GLU A 119 -12.09 -6.70 11.92
C GLU A 119 -12.09 -7.43 13.26
N GLU A 120 -10.92 -7.81 13.76
CA GLU A 120 -10.75 -8.45 15.07
C GLU A 120 -11.17 -7.51 16.21
N GLU A 121 -10.74 -6.25 16.17
CA GLU A 121 -11.14 -5.24 17.17
C GLU A 121 -12.65 -4.99 17.16
N LYS A 122 -13.27 -4.90 15.97
CA LYS A 122 -14.73 -4.78 15.83
C LYS A 122 -15.44 -6.01 16.42
N LYS A 123 -14.96 -7.23 16.14
CA LYS A 123 -15.50 -8.48 16.71
C LYS A 123 -15.34 -8.53 18.22
N HIS A 124 -14.20 -8.10 18.76
CA HIS A 124 -13.92 -8.09 20.19
C HIS A 124 -14.80 -7.07 20.94
N LYS A 125 -14.95 -5.85 20.42
CA LYS A 125 -15.86 -4.83 20.96
C LYS A 125 -17.34 -5.28 20.92
N LYS A 126 -17.79 -5.92 19.83
CA LYS A 126 -19.15 -6.49 19.73
C LYS A 126 -19.39 -7.57 20.80
N LYS A 127 -18.43 -8.48 21.02
CA LYS A 127 -18.50 -9.50 22.08
C LYS A 127 -18.57 -8.87 23.47
N GLN A 128 -17.73 -7.89 23.79
CA GLN A 128 -17.75 -7.21 25.09
C GLN A 128 -19.07 -6.45 25.34
N ARG A 129 -19.64 -5.78 24.33
CA ARG A 129 -20.94 -5.08 24.44
C ARG A 129 -22.08 -6.06 24.69
N LYS A 130 -22.13 -7.19 23.96
CA LYS A 130 -23.12 -8.26 24.20
C LYS A 130 -22.99 -8.84 25.61
N LEU A 131 -21.76 -9.05 26.07
CA LEU A 131 -21.51 -9.60 27.40
C LEU A 131 -21.97 -8.64 28.51
N LYS A 132 -21.62 -7.35 28.42
CA LYS A 132 -22.08 -6.32 29.38
C LYS A 132 -23.61 -6.14 29.37
N GLY A 133 -24.24 -6.20 28.20
CA GLY A 133 -25.71 -6.11 28.07
C GLY A 133 -26.43 -7.30 28.72
N ASN A 134 -25.92 -8.53 28.55
CA ASN A 134 -26.50 -9.71 29.18
C ASN A 134 -26.40 -9.67 30.71
N TYR A 135 -25.26 -9.23 31.26
CA TYR A 135 -25.13 -9.10 32.72
C TYR A 135 -26.04 -8.01 33.31
N SER A 136 -26.30 -6.93 32.57
CA SER A 136 -27.22 -5.86 33.02
C SER A 136 -28.70 -6.29 33.00
N MET A 137 -29.09 -7.19 32.10
CA MET A 137 -30.46 -7.72 32.03
C MET A 137 -30.74 -8.83 33.05
N ALA A 138 -29.71 -9.54 33.54
CA ALA A 138 -29.86 -10.61 34.53
C ALA A 138 -29.95 -10.10 35.98
N LEU A 139 -29.78 -8.80 36.21
CA LEU A 139 -29.77 -8.14 37.53
C LEU A 139 -31.05 -7.33 37.81
N LEU A 140 -32.04 -7.37 36.91
CA LEU A 140 -33.41 -6.85 37.06
C LEU A 140 -34.40 -8.01 37.16
#